data_AF-A0A1H7LBR8-F1
#
_entry.id   AF-A0A1H7LBR8-F1
#
_cell.length_a   1.000
_cell.length_b   1.000
_cell.length_c   1.000
_cell.angle_alpha   90.00
_cell.angle_beta   90.00
_cell.angle_gamma   90.00
#
_symmetry.space_group_name_H-M   'P 1'
#
loop_
_entity.id
_entity.type
_entity.pdbx_description
1 polymer ?
#
loop_
_entity_poly.entity_id
_entity_poly.type
_entity_poly.pdbx_seq_one_letter_code
_entity_poly.pdbx_strand_id
1 'polypeptide(L)' 'MSDAYNRDKYSGGKQFCGTRDPIPVSGLKPHNCKTPCPYGEGHAFCFPCMAKIMNEHRALCRKTEVKNAA' A
#
# COMPACT_ATOMS: atom_id res chain seq x y z
N MET A 1 -22.49 11.56 -18.14
CA MET A 1 -21.47 10.89 -18.97
C MET A 1 -21.80 9.41 -19.00
N SER A 2 -21.83 8.77 -20.18
CA SER A 2 -22.14 7.35 -20.31
C SER A 2 -20.95 6.48 -19.87
N ASP A 3 -21.23 5.26 -19.44
CA ASP A 3 -20.18 4.29 -19.12
C ASP A 3 -19.26 4.02 -20.31
N ALA A 4 -19.82 4.05 -21.53
CA ALA A 4 -19.05 3.94 -22.78
C ALA A 4 -18.03 5.08 -22.93
N TYR A 5 -18.42 6.32 -22.62
CA TYR A 5 -17.53 7.49 -22.66
C TYR A 5 -16.42 7.39 -21.62
N ASN A 6 -16.76 7.02 -20.38
CA ASN A 6 -15.78 6.89 -19.30
C ASN A 6 -14.77 5.78 -19.60
N ARG A 7 -15.22 4.67 -20.20
CA ARG A 7 -14.34 3.54 -20.56
C ARG A 7 -13.35 3.88 -21.69
N ASP A 8 -13.78 4.65 -22.68
CA ASP A 8 -12.92 5.11 -23.78
C ASP A 8 -11.87 6.11 -23.28
N LYS A 9 -12.30 7.10 -22.50
CA LYS A 9 -11.44 8.19 -22.03
C LYS A 9 -10.46 7.80 -20.91
N TYR A 10 -10.88 6.99 -19.94
CA TYR A 10 -10.09 6.77 -18.71
C TYR A 10 -9.44 5.39 -18.62
N SER A 11 -10.03 4.36 -19.22
CA SER A 11 -9.43 3.00 -19.24
C SER A 11 -8.67 2.67 -20.53
N GLY A 12 -8.57 3.61 -21.48
CA GLY A 12 -7.80 3.45 -22.73
C GLY A 12 -8.21 2.21 -23.54
N GLY A 13 -9.49 1.80 -23.45
CA GLY A 13 -10.03 0.62 -24.12
C GLY A 13 -9.53 -0.74 -23.59
N LYS A 14 -8.69 -0.80 -22.55
CA LYS A 14 -8.17 -2.06 -22.03
C LYS A 14 -9.12 -2.63 -20.96
N GLN A 15 -9.68 -3.81 -21.23
CA GLN A 15 -10.30 -4.62 -20.19
C GLN A 15 -9.18 -5.25 -19.36
N PHE A 16 -9.24 -5.14 -18.03
CA PHE A 16 -8.29 -5.81 -17.15
C PHE A 16 -8.46 -7.32 -17.28
N CYS A 17 -7.64 -7.96 -18.12
CA CYS A 17 -7.55 -9.41 -18.19
C CYS A 17 -6.70 -9.87 -17.00
N GLY A 18 -7.36 -10.42 -16.01
CA GLY A 18 -6.77 -10.91 -14.78
C GLY A 18 -5.88 -12.13 -15.02
N THR A 19 -4.61 -11.87 -15.32
CA THR A 19 -3.47 -12.73 -14.98
C THR A 19 -2.27 -11.81 -14.82
N ARG A 20 -2.18 -11.12 -13.67
CA ARG A 20 -0.87 -10.63 -13.23
C ARG A 20 -0.09 -11.89 -12.88
N ASP A 21 0.91 -12.24 -13.68
CA ASP A 21 1.94 -13.17 -13.24
C ASP A 21 2.30 -12.81 -11.80
N PRO A 22 2.37 -13.78 -10.87
CA PRO A 22 2.74 -13.49 -9.49
C PRO A 22 4.06 -12.73 -9.53
N ILE A 23 4.07 -11.51 -8.99
CA ILE A 23 5.27 -10.67 -8.95
C ILE A 23 6.36 -11.54 -8.33
N PRO A 24 7.53 -11.74 -8.98
CA PRO A 24 8.57 -12.60 -8.46
C PRO A 24 8.93 -12.13 -7.05
N VAL A 25 8.57 -12.96 -6.07
CA VAL A 25 8.63 -12.66 -4.63
C VAL A 25 10.03 -12.81 -4.04
N SER A 26 10.93 -13.47 -4.78
CA SER A 26 12.30 -13.73 -4.36
C SER A 26 13.11 -12.43 -4.37
N GLY A 27 13.55 -11.98 -3.19
CA GLY A 27 14.43 -10.82 -3.04
C GLY A 27 13.74 -9.46 -2.98
N LEU A 28 12.39 -9.42 -2.97
CA LEU A 28 11.67 -8.17 -2.72
C LEU A 28 11.90 -7.72 -1.28
N LYS A 29 12.60 -6.60 -1.14
CA LYS A 29 12.76 -5.92 0.13
C LYS A 29 11.47 -5.15 0.45
N PRO A 30 10.83 -5.39 1.61
CA PRO A 30 9.64 -4.64 1.98
C PRO A 30 9.94 -3.14 2.04
N HIS A 31 9.02 -2.28 1.60
CA HIS A 31 9.26 -0.84 1.49
C HIS A 31 9.60 -0.18 2.83
N ASN A 32 9.08 -0.73 3.92
CA ASN A 32 9.30 -0.27 5.29
C ASN A 32 10.55 -0.87 5.96
N CYS A 33 11.28 -1.76 5.28
CA CYS A 33 12.46 -2.44 5.80
C CYS A 33 13.72 -1.97 5.00
N LYS A 34 14.76 -1.48 5.70
CA LYS A 34 16.00 -0.96 5.04
C LYS A 34 16.91 -2.05 4.49
N THR A 35 16.94 -3.20 5.18
CA THR A 35 17.67 -4.42 4.83
C THR A 35 16.71 -5.52 4.39
N PRO A 36 17.18 -6.59 3.71
CA PRO A 36 16.35 -7.78 3.48
C PRO A 36 15.73 -8.25 4.81
N CYS A 37 14.42 -8.45 4.81
CA CYS A 37 13.67 -8.76 6.01
C CYS A 37 12.92 -10.08 5.83
N PRO A 38 13.19 -11.10 6.68
CA PRO A 38 12.53 -12.40 6.58
C PRO A 38 11.01 -12.32 6.84
N TYR A 39 10.56 -11.29 7.55
CA TYR A 39 9.14 -11.08 7.89
C TYR A 39 8.33 -10.38 6.80
N GLY A 40 8.94 -10.06 5.66
CA GLY A 40 8.23 -9.49 4.52
C GLY A 40 8.63 -10.15 3.20
N GLU A 41 9.14 -11.37 3.25
CA GLU A 41 9.40 -12.16 2.05
C GLU A 41 8.09 -12.34 1.28
N GLY A 42 8.09 -11.95 0.01
CA GLY A 42 6.89 -11.97 -0.85
C GLY A 42 5.77 -11.00 -0.50
N HIS A 43 5.99 -10.06 0.43
CA HIS A 43 5.04 -9.02 0.77
C HIS A 43 5.63 -7.62 0.57
N ALA A 44 4.79 -6.66 0.17
CA ALA A 44 5.22 -5.27 -0.01
C ALA A 44 5.65 -4.60 1.31
N PHE A 45 5.13 -5.08 2.46
CA PHE A 45 5.41 -4.55 3.79
C PHE A 45 5.69 -5.69 4.78
N CYS A 46 6.74 -5.54 5.60
CA CYS A 46 7.05 -6.47 6.69
C CYS A 46 6.07 -6.21 7.86
N PHE A 47 5.38 -7.26 8.32
CA PHE A 47 4.39 -7.20 9.40
C PHE A 47 4.88 -6.46 10.66
N PRO A 48 6.06 -6.78 11.23
CA PRO A 48 6.52 -6.13 12.46
C PRO A 48 6.78 -4.62 12.30
N CYS A 49 7.27 -4.18 11.14
CA CYS A 49 7.50 -2.75 10.89
C CYS A 49 6.19 -2.02 10.56
N MET A 50 5.24 -2.68 9.92
CA MET A 50 3.92 -2.11 9.67
C MET A 50 3.18 -1.83 10.98
N ALA A 51 3.28 -2.75 11.96
CA ALA A 51 2.72 -2.54 13.29
C ALA A 51 3.31 -1.29 13.98
N LYS A 52 4.64 -1.07 13.86
CA LYS A 52 5.30 0.14 14.39
C LYS A 52 4.75 1.41 13.75
N ILE A 53 4.68 1.47 12.42
CA ILE A 53 4.15 2.62 11.68
C ILE A 53 2.71 2.94 12.11
N MET A 54 1.86 1.92 12.25
CA MET A 54 0.47 2.10 12.67
C MET A 54 0.37 2.61 14.11
N ASN A 55 1.24 2.15 15.01
CA ASN A 55 1.29 2.63 16.38
C ASN A 55 1.73 4.10 16.45
N GLU A 56 2.74 4.48 15.67
CA GLU A 56 3.20 5.86 15.53
C GLU A 56 2.08 6.76 14.97
N HIS A 57 1.43 6.33 13.89
CA HIS A 57 0.29 7.05 13.30
C HIS A 57 -0.83 7.27 14.31
N ARG A 58 -1.24 6.23 15.05
CA ARG A 58 -2.26 6.33 16.10
C ARG A 58 -1.85 7.30 17.22
N ALA A 59 -0.57 7.31 17.59
CA ALA A 59 -0.05 8.24 18.60
C ALA A 59 -0.05 9.69 18.10
N LEU A 60 0.22 9.92 16.81
CA LEU A 60 0.18 11.24 16.20
C LEU A 60 -1.26 11.76 16.09
N CYS A 61 -2.21 10.96 15.61
CA CYS A 61 -3.63 11.35 15.52
C CYS A 61 -4.20 11.79 16.88
N ARG A 62 -3.91 11.05 17.96
CA ARG A 62 -4.33 11.44 19.32
C ARG A 62 -3.70 12.76 19.77
N LYS A 63 -2.43 13.00 19.42
CA LYS A 63 -1.75 14.26 19.77
C LYS A 63 -2.29 15.44 18.98
N THR A 64 -2.67 15.25 17.72
CA THR A 64 -3.28 16.31 16.90
C THR A 64 -4.68 16.65 17.38
N GLU A 65 -5.47 15.68 17.84
CA GLU A 65 -6.80 15.93 18.43
C GLU A 65 -6.69 16.81 19.68
N VAL A 66 -5.74 16.51 20.58
CA VAL A 66 -5.52 17.34 21.79
C VAL A 66 -5.02 18.75 21.44
N LYS A 67 -4.16 18.90 20.44
CA LYS A 67 -3.65 20.21 20.01
C LYS A 67 -4.68 21.07 19.30
N ASN A 68 -5.66 20.48 18.63
CA ASN A 68 -6.72 21.20 17.92
C ASN A 68 -7.93 21.51 18.82
N ALA A 69 -7.98 20.94 20.02
CA ALA A 69 -9.04 21.16 21.02
C ALA A 69 -8.63 22.15 22.13
N ALA A 70 -7.40 22.67 22.09
CA ALA A 70 -6.85 23.66 23.01
C ALA A 70 -6.62 24.99 22.28
#